data_AF-A0AAJ5RNX7-F1
#
_entry.id   AF-A0AAJ5RNX7-F1
#
_cell.length_a   1.000
_cell.length_b   1.000
_cell.length_c   1.000
_cell.angle_alpha   90.00
_cell.angle_beta   90.00
_cell.angle_gamma   90.00
#
_symmetry.space_group_name_H-M   'P 1'
#
loop_
_entity.id
_entity.type
_entity.pdbx_description
1 polymer ?
#
loop_
_entity_poly.entity_id
_entity_poly.type
_entity_poly.pdbx_seq_one_letter_code
_entity_poly.pdbx_strand_id
1 'polypeptide(L)'
;MMKLRKIISLEYVIAFMITVFFYGHLNFSWLYFIVFLLLPDITMVGYVLNTKIGALFYNIGHSFALPAVLLIIGFMVASPSLLAAALIWLSHIFLDRALGYGLKYEEAFTKTHLQQIA
;
A
#
# COMPACT_ATOMS: atom_id res chain seq x y z
N MET A 1 9.57 -17.30 21.47
CA MET A 1 8.98 -17.55 20.13
C MET A 1 8.32 -16.27 19.65
N MET A 2 8.68 -15.75 18.46
CA MET A 2 8.00 -14.56 17.90
C MET A 2 6.56 -14.91 17.55
N LYS A 3 5.60 -14.05 17.92
CA LYS A 3 4.20 -14.20 17.51
C LYS A 3 4.09 -14.03 15.99
N LEU A 4 3.27 -14.82 15.31
CA LEU A 4 3.08 -14.79 13.85
C LEU A 4 2.88 -13.36 13.30
N ARG A 5 2.08 -12.53 13.97
CA ARG A 5 1.87 -11.13 13.59
C ARG A 5 3.17 -10.30 13.53
N LYS A 6 4.13 -10.56 14.42
CA LYS A 6 5.44 -9.88 14.40
C LYS A 6 6.30 -10.32 13.21
N ILE A 7 6.17 -11.58 12.79
CA ILE A 7 6.86 -12.10 11.60
C ILE A 7 6.31 -11.40 10.36
N ILE A 8 4.98 -11.39 10.20
CA ILE A 8 4.29 -10.72 9.09
C ILE A 8 4.63 -9.22 9.06
N SER A 9 4.58 -8.54 10.21
CA SER A 9 4.97 -7.13 10.32
C SER A 9 6.41 -6.90 9.84
N LEU A 10 7.35 -7.76 10.24
CA LEU A 10 8.75 -7.67 9.81
C LEU A 10 8.92 -7.88 8.31
N GLU A 11 8.22 -8.85 7.70
CA GLU A 11 8.22 -9.07 6.25
C GLU A 11 7.79 -7.80 5.49
N TYR A 12 6.74 -7.13 5.96
CA TYR A 12 6.26 -5.91 5.33
C TYR A 12 7.14 -4.69 5.62
N VAL A 13 7.80 -4.60 6.78
CA VAL A 13 8.86 -3.61 7.01
C VAL A 13 9.99 -3.78 6.00
N ILE A 14 10.43 -5.03 5.77
CA ILE A 14 11.48 -5.31 4.78
C ILE A 14 11.02 -4.94 3.37
N ALA A 15 9.78 -5.29 2.99
CA ALA A 15 9.21 -4.92 1.70
C ALA A 15 9.12 -3.40 1.51
N PHE A 16 8.69 -2.67 2.54
CA PHE A 16 8.69 -1.20 2.56
C PHE A 16 10.11 -0.65 2.34
N MET A 17 11.10 -1.13 3.10
CA MET A 17 12.49 -0.69 2.96
C MET A 17 13.05 -0.97 1.57
N ILE A 18 12.70 -2.09 0.94
CA ILE A 18 13.09 -2.42 -0.44
C ILE A 18 12.53 -1.36 -1.41
N THR A 19 11.25 -1.02 -1.31
CA THR A 19 10.64 -0.02 -2.20
C THR A 19 11.26 1.38 -2.01
N VAL A 20 11.53 1.78 -0.77
CA VAL A 20 12.21 3.04 -0.44
C VAL A 20 13.64 3.06 -0.98
N PHE A 21 14.37 1.95 -0.84
CA PHE A 21 15.72 1.80 -1.38
C PHE A 21 15.74 1.99 -2.90
N PHE A 22 14.87 1.30 -3.64
CA PHE A 22 14.80 1.45 -5.10
C PHE A 22 14.38 2.86 -5.52
N TYR A 23 13.44 3.48 -4.80
CA TYR A 23 13.02 4.86 -5.07
C TYR A 23 14.20 5.84 -4.96
N GLY A 24 14.98 5.73 -3.88
CA GLY A 24 16.19 6.53 -3.68
C GLY A 24 17.29 6.21 -4.68
N HIS A 25 17.51 4.94 -5.00
CA HIS A 25 18.53 4.50 -5.97
C HIS A 25 18.25 5.03 -7.39
N LEU A 26 16.98 5.15 -7.76
CA LEU A 26 16.54 5.75 -9.02
C LEU A 26 16.55 7.29 -9.01
N ASN A 27 17.03 7.92 -7.92
CA ASN A 27 17.14 9.36 -7.74
C ASN A 27 15.81 10.12 -7.94
N PHE A 28 14.69 9.50 -7.54
CA PHE A 28 13.39 10.16 -7.60
C PHE A 28 13.21 11.20 -6.48
N SER A 29 12.28 12.13 -6.67
CA SER A 29 12.06 13.26 -5.75
C SER A 29 11.42 12.81 -4.43
N TRP A 30 12.15 12.93 -3.33
CA TRP A 30 11.63 12.65 -1.98
C TRP A 30 10.41 13.51 -1.61
N LEU A 31 10.27 14.71 -2.19
CA LEU A 31 9.07 15.53 -1.99
C LEU A 31 7.83 14.83 -2.56
N TYR A 32 7.91 14.27 -3.76
CA TYR A 32 6.80 13.50 -4.34
C TYR A 32 6.54 12.22 -3.56
N PHE A 33 7.59 11.56 -3.07
CA PHE A 33 7.42 10.41 -2.20
C PHE A 33 6.57 10.74 -0.98
N ILE A 34 6.96 11.77 -0.22
CA ILE A 34 6.27 12.17 1.01
C ILE A 34 4.84 12.64 0.74
N VAL A 35 4.64 13.49 -0.28
CA VAL A 35 3.32 14.05 -0.59
C VAL A 35 2.33 12.98 -1.06
N PHE A 36 2.79 12.06 -1.92
CA PHE A 36 1.91 11.05 -2.52
C PHE A 36 1.87 9.73 -1.75
N LEU A 37 2.66 9.56 -0.69
CA LEU A 37 2.63 8.35 0.14
C LEU A 37 1.21 8.04 0.61
N LEU A 38 0.47 9.06 1.08
CA LEU A 38 -0.90 8.92 1.59
C LEU A 38 -1.98 9.02 0.50
N LEU A 39 -1.60 9.17 -0.77
CA LEU A 39 -2.56 9.32 -1.87
C LEU A 39 -3.54 8.12 -1.98
N PRO A 40 -3.11 6.85 -1.79
CA PRO A 40 -4.04 5.72 -1.87
C PRO A 40 -5.17 5.75 -0.83
N ASP A 41 -4.99 6.46 0.29
CA ASP A 41 -6.03 6.56 1.34
C ASP A 41 -7.25 7.36 0.90
N ILE A 42 -7.18 8.14 -0.18
CA ILE A 42 -8.35 8.77 -0.79
C ILE A 42 -9.43 7.73 -1.13
N THR A 43 -9.03 6.49 -1.42
CA THR A 43 -9.96 5.38 -1.68
C THR A 43 -10.87 5.02 -0.50
N MET A 44 -10.56 5.50 0.71
CA MET A 44 -11.46 5.40 1.87
C MET A 44 -12.74 6.24 1.73
N VAL A 45 -12.82 7.17 0.78
CA VAL A 45 -14.00 8.03 0.59
C VAL A 45 -15.31 7.24 0.40
N GLY A 46 -15.22 6.00 -0.11
CA GLY A 46 -16.38 5.11 -0.24
C GLY A 46 -17.10 4.81 1.08
N TYR A 47 -16.42 4.92 2.23
CA TYR A 47 -17.01 4.74 3.55
C TYR A 47 -18.02 5.83 3.93
N VAL A 48 -18.03 6.97 3.22
CA VAL A 48 -19.07 7.99 3.38
C VAL A 48 -20.46 7.46 2.98
N LEU A 49 -20.51 6.49 2.05
CA LEU A 49 -21.76 5.91 1.57
C LEU A 49 -22.22 4.74 2.44
N ASN A 50 -21.36 3.72 2.61
CA ASN A 50 -21.56 2.59 3.52
C ASN A 50 -20.30 1.72 3.60
N THR A 51 -20.30 0.72 4.50
CA THR A 51 -19.15 -0.16 4.74
C THR A 51 -18.79 -1.05 3.54
N LYS A 52 -19.79 -1.50 2.77
CA LYS A 52 -19.57 -2.35 1.59
C LYS A 52 -18.87 -1.58 0.46
N ILE A 53 -19.38 -0.40 0.12
CA ILE A 53 -18.78 0.47 -0.89
C ILE A 53 -17.41 0.93 -0.41
N GLY A 54 -17.27 1.31 0.86
CA GLY A 54 -15.99 1.66 1.46
C GLY A 54 -14.95 0.55 1.37
N ALA A 55 -15.31 -0.68 1.75
CA ALA A 55 -14.42 -1.83 1.66
C ALA A 55 -14.00 -2.12 0.21
N LEU A 56 -14.92 -2.02 -0.75
CA LEU A 56 -14.63 -2.21 -2.17
C LEU A 56 -13.58 -1.21 -2.68
N PHE A 57 -13.83 0.10 -2.53
CA PHE A 57 -12.90 1.13 -3.02
C PHE A 57 -11.56 1.06 -2.29
N TYR A 58 -11.57 0.91 -0.97
CA TYR A 58 -10.35 0.75 -0.18
C TYR A 58 -9.53 -0.44 -0.65
N ASN A 59 -10.15 -1.60 -0.86
CA ASN A 59 -9.46 -2.81 -1.28
C ASN A 59 -8.88 -2.70 -2.68
N ILE A 60 -9.55 -1.97 -3.60
CA ILE A 60 -8.99 -1.64 -4.91
C ILE A 60 -7.73 -0.78 -4.72
N GLY A 61 -7.82 0.30 -3.94
CA GLY A 61 -6.68 1.20 -3.66
C GLY A 61 -5.53 0.55 -2.90
N HIS A 62 -5.80 -0.48 -2.09
CA HIS A 62 -4.82 -1.15 -1.24
C HIS A 62 -4.48 -2.56 -1.71
N SER A 63 -4.89 -2.93 -2.92
CA SER A 63 -4.48 -4.16 -3.56
C SER A 63 -3.07 -4.00 -4.11
N PHE A 64 -2.18 -4.92 -3.74
CA PHE A 64 -0.82 -5.00 -4.28
C PHE A 64 -0.79 -5.22 -5.80
N ALA A 65 -1.84 -5.82 -6.38
CA ALA A 65 -1.86 -6.19 -7.79
C ALA A 65 -1.76 -4.97 -8.73
N LEU A 66 -2.45 -3.87 -8.41
CA LEU A 66 -2.47 -2.69 -9.26
C LEU A 66 -1.09 -2.00 -9.36
N PRO A 67 -0.42 -1.64 -8.25
CA PRO A 67 0.90 -1.03 -8.35
C PRO A 67 1.97 -2.00 -8.84
N ALA A 68 1.83 -3.32 -8.64
CA ALA A 68 2.73 -4.30 -9.23
C ALA A 68 2.64 -4.31 -10.77
N VAL A 69 1.42 -4.29 -11.32
CA VAL A 69 1.20 -4.16 -12.77
C VAL A 69 1.73 -2.81 -13.28
N LEU A 70 1.48 -1.73 -12.54
CA LEU A 70 1.99 -0.40 -12.89
C LEU A 70 3.53 -0.36 -12.92
N LEU A 71 4.19 -1.04 -11.98
CA LEU A 71 5.64 -1.16 -11.93
C LEU A 71 6.17 -1.86 -13.18
N ILE A 72 5.56 -2.99 -13.57
CA ILE A 72 5.92 -3.73 -14.79
C ILE A 72 5.77 -2.84 -16.02
N ILE A 73 4.61 -2.17 -16.16
CA ILE A 73 4.37 -1.24 -17.29
C ILE A 73 5.42 -0.13 -17.30
N GLY A 74 5.72 0.46 -16.15
CA GLY A 74 6.73 1.51 -16.00
C GLY A 74 8.12 1.07 -16.49
N PHE A 75 8.51 -0.18 -16.21
CA PHE A 75 9.74 -0.75 -16.76
C PHE A 75 9.65 -0.97 -18.28
N MET A 76 8.56 -1.56 -18.78
CA MET A 76 8.40 -1.88 -20.20
C MET A 76 8.46 -0.65 -21.10
N VAL A 77 7.90 0.48 -20.63
CA VAL A 77 7.88 1.74 -21.39
C VAL A 77 8.98 2.72 -20.94
N ALA A 78 9.89 2.28 -20.07
CA ALA A 78 10.97 3.07 -19.50
C ALA A 78 10.52 4.45 -18.96
N SER A 79 9.37 4.50 -18.27
CA SER A 79 8.78 5.74 -17.74
C SER A 79 9.15 5.98 -16.28
N PRO A 80 9.98 6.99 -15.97
CA PRO A 80 10.35 7.32 -14.59
C PRO A 80 9.13 7.66 -13.72
N SER A 81 8.15 8.36 -14.28
CA SER A 81 6.94 8.77 -13.55
C SER A 81 6.09 7.58 -13.13
N LEU A 82 5.94 6.56 -14.01
CA LEU A 82 5.19 5.35 -13.68
C LEU A 82 5.92 4.50 -12.64
N LEU A 83 7.25 4.38 -12.75
CA LEU A 83 8.07 3.70 -11.75
C LEU A 83 7.98 4.38 -10.39
N ALA A 84 8.11 5.70 -10.34
CA ALA A 84 8.00 6.48 -9.11
C ALA A 84 6.61 6.31 -8.48
N ALA A 85 5.53 6.42 -9.26
CA ALA A 85 4.17 6.23 -8.78
C ALA A 85 3.93 4.81 -8.23
N ALA A 86 4.40 3.78 -8.96
CA ALA A 86 4.27 2.40 -8.54
C ALA A 86 5.03 2.10 -7.25
N LEU A 87 6.25 2.61 -7.10
CA LEU A 87 7.06 2.45 -5.89
C LEU A 87 6.43 3.15 -4.69
N ILE A 88 5.96 4.39 -4.84
CA ILE A 88 5.26 5.12 -3.76
C ILE A 88 4.02 4.34 -3.32
N TRP A 89 3.24 3.84 -4.26
CA TRP A 89 2.02 3.10 -3.97
C TRP A 89 2.31 1.76 -3.28
N LEU A 90 3.33 1.01 -3.73
CA LEU A 90 3.80 -0.19 -3.01
C LEU A 90 4.29 0.15 -1.61
N SER A 91 5.06 1.24 -1.45
CA SER A 91 5.54 1.69 -0.14
C SER A 91 4.38 1.96 0.82
N HIS A 92 3.32 2.65 0.37
CA HIS A 92 2.13 2.88 1.18
C HIS A 92 1.51 1.57 1.66
N ILE A 93 1.24 0.63 0.73
CA ILE A 93 0.61 -0.66 1.07
C ILE A 93 1.47 -1.44 2.07
N PHE A 94 2.79 -1.51 1.85
CA PHE A 94 3.68 -2.26 2.74
C PHE A 94 3.81 -1.60 4.12
N LEU A 95 3.83 -0.27 4.19
CA LEU A 95 3.81 0.45 5.46
C LEU A 95 2.53 0.14 6.24
N ASP A 96 1.38 0.20 5.58
CA ASP A 96 0.09 -0.18 6.16
C ASP A 96 0.13 -1.61 6.74
N ARG A 97 0.67 -2.57 5.98
CA ARG A 97 0.70 -3.98 6.41
C ARG A 97 1.70 -4.21 7.54
N ALA A 98 2.80 -3.46 7.56
CA ALA A 98 3.74 -3.46 8.67
C ALA A 98 3.09 -2.98 9.98
N LEU A 99 2.21 -1.98 9.90
CA LEU A 99 1.43 -1.44 11.02
C LEU A 99 0.23 -2.33 11.39
N GLY A 100 -0.12 -3.29 10.53
CA GLY A 100 -1.21 -4.24 10.72
C GLY A 100 -2.55 -3.76 10.16
N TYR A 101 -2.57 -2.70 9.35
CA TYR A 101 -3.70 -2.42 8.46
C TYR A 101 -3.73 -3.47 7.36
N GLY A 102 -4.92 -3.77 6.85
CA GLY A 102 -5.11 -4.83 5.88
C GLY A 102 -6.28 -4.57 4.94
N LEU A 103 -6.48 -5.43 3.93
CA LEU A 103 -7.70 -5.41 3.13
C LEU A 103 -8.89 -5.65 4.05
N LYS A 104 -9.96 -4.91 3.80
CA LYS A 104 -11.13 -4.75 4.66
C LYS A 104 -12.20 -5.76 4.27
N TYR A 105 -12.84 -6.37 5.26
CA TYR A 105 -14.08 -7.10 5.02
C TYR A 105 -15.28 -6.14 5.01
N GLU A 106 -16.38 -6.52 4.35
CA GLU A 106 -17.56 -5.65 4.16
C GLU A 106 -18.31 -5.35 5.46
N GLU A 107 -18.15 -6.19 6.50
CA GLU A 107 -18.94 -6.07 7.74
C GLU A 107 -18.47 -4.93 8.66
N ALA A 108 -17.18 -4.57 8.62
CA ALA A 108 -16.64 -3.49 9.45
C ALA A 108 -15.28 -2.98 8.96
N PHE A 109 -15.04 -1.67 9.08
CA PHE A 109 -13.74 -1.05 8.80
C PHE A 109 -12.59 -1.62 9.64
N THR A 110 -12.89 -2.10 10.84
CA THR A 110 -11.92 -2.66 11.78
C THR A 110 -11.51 -4.09 11.44
N LYS A 111 -12.28 -4.81 10.63
CA LYS A 111 -11.97 -6.20 10.27
C LYS A 111 -11.12 -6.25 9.02
N THR A 112 -9.92 -6.81 9.16
CA THR A 112 -9.00 -7.04 8.05
C THR A 112 -8.54 -8.49 8.01
N HIS A 113 -7.98 -8.92 6.88
CA HIS A 113 -7.39 -10.27 6.79
C HIS A 113 -6.13 -10.47 7.65
N LEU A 114 -5.50 -9.40 8.14
CA LEU A 114 -4.34 -9.51 9.03
C LEU A 114 -4.75 -9.55 10.49
N GLN A 115 -5.78 -8.79 10.85
CA GLN A 115 -6.28 -8.67 12.22
C GLN A 115 -7.61 -7.93 12.28
N GLN A 116 -8.22 -7.98 13.46
CA GLN A 116 -9.21 -7.01 13.89
C GLN A 116 -8.50 -5.84 14.59
N ILE A 117 -8.69 -4.65 14.05
CA ILE A 117 -8.22 -3.38 14.62
C ILE A 117 -9.22 -3.01 15.73
N ALA A 118 -8.74 -2.83 16.95
CA ALA A 118 -9.58 -2.45 18.10
C ALA A 118 -9.95 -0.97 18.05
#